data_AF-A0A494VSX3-F1
#
_entry.id   AF-A0A494VSX3-F1
#
_cell.length_a   1.000
_cell.length_b   1.000
_cell.length_c   1.000
_cell.angle_alpha   90.00
_cell.angle_beta   90.00
_cell.angle_gamma   90.00
#
_symmetry.space_group_name_H-M   'P 1'
#
loop_
_entity.id
_entity.type
_entity.pdbx_description
1 polymer ?
#
loop_
_entity_poly.entity_id
_entity_poly.type
_entity_poly.pdbx_seq_one_letter_code
_entity_poly.pdbx_strand_id
1 'polypeptide(L)'
;MHKYITLFFSAALFLCACNGKPEPKDVLKPEAMARVLTEMHIIDGTMYNVMQTPDSLYKYGAGKYAAMFTRMHTSAAQFNKSMQFYGSQPDKLLAIYDQVDVTIKAKMDSLNKVQVNEAKAARKADSLKNLNIKTKTDSARKVISTVNRPALNADSLRNVNNKAKAEMIKRLRTRKANGNAKPAANPNI
;
A
#
# COMPACT_ATOMS: atom_id res chain seq x y z
N MET A 1 -64.23 -32.72 25.56
CA MET A 1 -63.15 -32.90 26.55
C MET A 1 -61.82 -33.34 25.92
N HIS A 2 -61.77 -34.36 25.05
CA HIS A 2 -60.50 -34.82 24.45
C HIS A 2 -59.72 -33.77 23.65
N LYS A 3 -60.41 -32.88 22.92
CA LYS A 3 -59.78 -31.84 22.08
C LYS A 3 -58.88 -30.88 22.89
N TYR A 4 -59.24 -30.59 24.13
CA TYR A 4 -58.48 -29.71 25.02
C TYR A 4 -57.30 -30.45 25.68
N ILE A 5 -57.43 -31.75 25.93
CA ILE A 5 -56.35 -32.60 26.46
C ILE A 5 -55.23 -32.73 25.43
N THR A 6 -55.55 -32.97 24.16
CA THR A 6 -54.56 -33.03 23.08
C THR A 6 -53.88 -31.69 22.84
N LEU A 7 -54.62 -30.57 22.94
CA LEU A 7 -54.06 -29.22 22.82
C LEU A 7 -53.10 -28.91 24.00
N PHE A 8 -53.48 -29.30 25.21
CA PHE A 8 -52.67 -29.11 26.41
C PHE A 8 -51.38 -29.94 26.36
N PHE A 9 -51.46 -31.21 25.96
CA PHE A 9 -50.27 -32.06 25.78
C PHE A 9 -49.37 -31.57 24.64
N SER A 10 -49.96 -31.09 23.54
CA SER A 10 -49.20 -30.48 22.44
C SER A 10 -48.45 -29.23 22.90
N ALA A 11 -49.09 -28.33 23.65
CA ALA A 11 -48.46 -27.13 24.17
C ALA A 11 -47.34 -27.47 25.18
N ALA A 12 -47.60 -28.38 26.12
CA ALA A 12 -46.62 -28.80 27.12
C ALA A 12 -45.34 -29.41 26.51
N LEU A 13 -45.47 -30.10 25.36
CA LEU A 13 -44.34 -30.68 24.64
C LEU A 13 -43.42 -29.61 24.01
N PHE A 14 -43.99 -28.49 23.55
CA PHE A 14 -43.21 -27.33 23.08
C PHE A 14 -42.53 -26.58 24.22
N LEU A 15 -43.16 -26.48 25.39
CA LEU A 15 -42.58 -25.82 26.57
C LEU A 15 -41.41 -26.61 27.20
N CYS A 16 -41.42 -27.94 27.14
CA CYS A 16 -40.31 -28.76 27.67
C CYS A 16 -39.07 -28.79 26.76
N ALA A 17 -39.18 -28.41 25.49
CA ALA A 17 -38.06 -28.38 24.56
C ALA A 17 -37.08 -27.23 24.81
N CYS A 18 -37.47 -26.19 25.56
CA CYS A 18 -36.67 -25.00 25.83
C CYS A 18 -35.71 -25.11 27.03
N ASN A 19 -35.54 -26.30 27.63
CA ASN A 19 -34.52 -26.48 28.66
C ASN A 19 -33.14 -26.59 28.00
N GLY A 20 -32.45 -25.46 27.91
CA GLY A 20 -31.07 -25.37 27.42
C GLY A 20 -30.16 -26.33 28.20
N LYS A 21 -29.48 -27.22 27.49
CA LYS A 21 -28.51 -28.13 28.11
C LYS A 21 -27.39 -27.30 28.75
N PRO A 22 -26.99 -27.59 30.01
CA PRO A 22 -25.86 -26.92 30.62
C PRO A 22 -24.59 -27.15 29.79
N GLU A 23 -23.74 -26.14 29.71
CA GLU A 23 -22.47 -26.24 28.97
C GLU A 23 -21.60 -27.36 29.53
N PRO A 24 -21.21 -28.36 28.70
CA PRO A 24 -20.33 -29.42 29.15
C PRO A 24 -18.99 -28.84 29.61
N LYS A 25 -18.43 -29.36 30.72
CA LYS A 25 -17.13 -28.91 31.25
C LYS A 25 -15.96 -29.12 30.29
N ASP A 26 -16.13 -30.00 29.30
CA ASP A 26 -15.14 -30.34 28.28
C ASP A 26 -15.26 -29.49 27.00
N VAL A 27 -16.16 -28.50 26.99
CA VAL A 27 -16.31 -27.52 25.90
C VAL A 27 -15.56 -26.24 26.26
N LEU A 28 -14.87 -25.66 25.28
CA LEU A 28 -14.23 -24.36 25.39
C LEU A 28 -15.27 -23.30 25.69
N LYS A 29 -15.01 -22.43 26.67
CA LYS A 29 -15.84 -21.26 26.93
C LYS A 29 -15.91 -20.36 25.69
N PRO A 30 -16.99 -19.57 25.50
CA PRO A 30 -17.18 -18.73 24.31
C PRO A 30 -15.96 -17.84 23.98
N GLU A 31 -15.41 -17.17 24.98
CA GLU A 31 -14.23 -16.30 24.82
C GLU A 31 -12.97 -17.07 24.39
N ALA A 32 -12.77 -18.28 24.93
CA ALA A 32 -11.65 -19.13 24.56
C ALA A 32 -11.82 -19.65 23.13
N MET A 33 -13.04 -20.04 22.77
CA MET A 33 -13.41 -20.45 21.41
C MET A 33 -13.18 -19.32 20.41
N ALA A 34 -13.60 -18.09 20.73
CA ALA A 34 -13.37 -16.91 19.89
C ALA A 34 -11.87 -16.66 19.65
N ARG A 35 -11.03 -16.77 20.69
CA ARG A 35 -9.56 -16.66 20.54
C ARG A 35 -9.00 -17.75 19.64
N VAL A 36 -9.45 -19.01 19.82
CA VAL A 36 -9.01 -20.15 18.99
C VAL A 36 -9.37 -19.95 17.54
N LEU A 37 -10.62 -19.59 17.25
CA LEU A 37 -11.10 -19.35 15.89
C LEU A 37 -10.41 -18.17 15.23
N THR A 38 -10.17 -17.09 15.97
CA THR A 38 -9.42 -15.94 15.47
C THR A 38 -8.03 -16.37 14.98
N GLU A 39 -7.28 -17.10 15.81
CA GLU A 39 -5.92 -17.54 15.45
C GLU A 39 -5.94 -18.59 14.33
N MET A 40 -6.94 -19.47 14.29
CA MET A 40 -7.14 -20.42 13.20
C MET A 40 -7.34 -19.70 11.87
N HIS A 41 -8.25 -18.73 11.81
CA HIS A 41 -8.50 -17.95 10.59
C HIS A 41 -7.29 -17.12 10.15
N ILE A 42 -6.49 -16.62 11.09
CA ILE A 42 -5.21 -15.96 10.76
C ILE A 42 -4.25 -16.97 10.12
N ILE A 43 -4.12 -18.18 10.68
CA ILE A 43 -3.29 -19.25 10.11
C ILE A 43 -3.76 -19.61 8.71
N ASP A 44 -5.06 -19.80 8.51
CA ASP A 44 -5.68 -20.09 7.21
C ASP A 44 -5.36 -18.97 6.21
N GLY A 45 -5.48 -17.72 6.63
CA GLY A 45 -5.12 -16.54 5.84
C GLY A 45 -3.65 -16.54 5.43
N THR A 46 -2.73 -17.00 6.29
CA THR A 46 -1.29 -17.12 5.92
C THR A 46 -1.03 -18.17 4.84
N MET A 47 -1.96 -19.11 4.66
CA MET A 47 -1.86 -20.21 3.70
C MET A 47 -2.74 -20.01 2.47
N TYR A 48 -3.42 -18.87 2.34
CA TYR A 48 -4.34 -18.58 1.25
C TYR A 48 -3.70 -18.75 -0.13
N ASN A 49 -2.42 -18.37 -0.29
CA ASN A 49 -1.69 -18.49 -1.55
C ASN A 49 -1.03 -19.87 -1.77
N VAL A 50 -1.17 -20.79 -0.82
CA VAL A 50 -0.65 -22.15 -0.95
C VAL A 50 -1.67 -22.98 -1.72
N MET A 51 -1.18 -23.90 -2.56
CA MET A 51 -2.03 -24.85 -3.25
C MET A 51 -2.85 -25.66 -2.23
N GLN A 52 -4.19 -25.61 -2.33
CA GLN A 52 -5.12 -26.23 -1.38
C GLN A 52 -5.27 -27.75 -1.62
N THR A 53 -4.14 -28.44 -1.80
CA THR A 53 -4.08 -29.90 -1.86
C THR A 53 -3.77 -30.45 -0.48
N PRO A 54 -4.30 -31.63 -0.10
CA PRO A 54 -4.10 -32.21 1.24
C PRO A 54 -2.63 -32.25 1.67
N ASP A 55 -1.73 -32.67 0.77
CA ASP A 55 -0.30 -32.76 1.04
C ASP A 55 0.34 -31.39 1.33
N SER A 56 -0.06 -30.37 0.58
CA SER A 56 0.42 -29.00 0.77
C SER A 56 -0.11 -28.42 2.08
N LEU A 57 -1.41 -28.57 2.36
CA LEU A 57 -2.01 -28.11 3.60
C LEU A 57 -1.40 -28.81 4.82
N TYR A 58 -1.12 -30.11 4.73
CA TYR A 58 -0.43 -30.83 5.78
C TYR A 58 0.98 -30.27 6.00
N LYS A 59 1.77 -30.12 4.92
CA LYS A 59 3.14 -29.62 4.96
C LYS A 59 3.25 -28.22 5.58
N TYR A 60 2.35 -27.31 5.23
CA TYR A 60 2.43 -25.90 5.66
C TYR A 60 1.58 -25.58 6.89
N GLY A 61 0.51 -26.35 7.15
CA GLY A 61 -0.49 -26.07 8.17
C GLY A 61 -0.36 -26.87 9.46
N ALA A 62 0.01 -28.16 9.40
CA ALA A 62 -0.05 -29.05 10.56
C ALA A 62 0.75 -28.51 11.77
N GLY A 63 1.98 -28.05 11.51
CA GLY A 63 2.83 -27.45 12.55
C GLY A 63 2.27 -26.12 13.11
N LYS A 64 1.61 -25.32 12.27
CA LYS A 64 1.00 -24.04 12.68
C LYS A 64 -0.18 -24.29 13.65
N TYR A 65 -1.07 -25.22 13.31
CA TYR A 65 -2.19 -25.58 14.18
C TYR A 65 -1.73 -26.23 15.49
N ALA A 66 -0.72 -27.12 15.43
CA ALA A 66 -0.16 -27.73 16.64
C ALA A 66 0.45 -26.69 17.60
N ALA A 67 1.23 -25.74 17.06
CA ALA A 67 1.80 -24.65 17.84
C ALA A 67 0.72 -23.70 18.40
N MET A 68 -0.34 -23.45 17.63
CA MET A 68 -1.49 -22.66 18.06
C MET A 68 -2.21 -23.31 19.24
N PHE A 69 -2.56 -24.58 19.14
CA PHE A 69 -3.23 -25.32 20.22
C PHE A 69 -2.40 -25.36 21.51
N THR A 70 -1.08 -25.55 21.37
CA THR A 70 -0.14 -25.50 22.50
C THR A 70 -0.14 -24.13 23.18
N ARG A 71 -0.03 -23.04 22.40
CA ARG A 71 -0.02 -21.65 22.91
C ARG A 71 -1.33 -21.28 23.62
N MET A 72 -2.45 -21.84 23.18
CA MET A 72 -3.77 -21.56 23.75
C MET A 72 -4.22 -22.56 24.81
N HIS A 73 -3.34 -23.48 25.22
CA HIS A 73 -3.62 -24.50 26.23
C HIS A 73 -4.89 -25.32 25.94
N THR A 74 -5.06 -25.73 24.69
CA THR A 74 -6.20 -26.55 24.26
C THR A 74 -5.76 -27.68 23.32
N SER A 75 -6.66 -28.58 22.97
CA SER A 75 -6.39 -29.72 22.09
C SER A 75 -7.34 -29.73 20.90
N ALA A 76 -6.92 -30.37 19.80
CA ALA A 76 -7.78 -30.58 18.64
C ALA A 76 -9.08 -31.33 19.00
N ALA A 77 -9.01 -32.30 19.93
CA ALA A 77 -10.18 -33.03 20.40
C ALA A 77 -11.17 -32.13 21.16
N GLN A 78 -10.67 -31.27 22.07
CA GLN A 78 -11.48 -30.33 22.81
C GLN A 78 -12.11 -29.28 21.87
N PHE A 79 -11.34 -28.76 20.92
CA PHE A 79 -11.84 -27.86 19.90
C PHE A 79 -12.95 -28.50 19.06
N ASN A 80 -12.75 -29.73 18.56
CA ASN A 80 -13.75 -30.44 17.75
C ASN A 80 -15.04 -30.68 18.53
N LYS A 81 -14.96 -31.09 19.79
CA LYS A 81 -16.13 -31.23 20.68
C LYS A 81 -16.85 -29.89 20.88
N SER A 82 -16.08 -28.81 21.08
CA SER A 82 -16.62 -27.47 21.25
C SER A 82 -17.33 -26.99 19.99
N MET A 83 -16.74 -27.23 18.82
CA MET A 83 -17.33 -26.87 17.54
C MET A 83 -18.63 -27.64 17.28
N GLN A 84 -18.68 -28.93 17.61
CA GLN A 84 -19.92 -29.72 17.53
C GLN A 84 -21.01 -29.17 18.46
N PHE A 85 -20.65 -28.82 19.71
CA PHE A 85 -21.58 -28.25 20.68
C PHE A 85 -22.15 -26.89 20.26
N TYR A 86 -21.30 -25.97 19.81
CA TYR A 86 -21.74 -24.66 19.33
C TYR A 86 -22.44 -24.76 17.97
N GLY A 87 -22.06 -25.72 17.14
CA GLY A 87 -22.75 -26.02 15.88
C GLY A 87 -24.21 -26.43 16.07
N SER A 88 -24.57 -27.05 17.21
CA SER A 88 -25.97 -27.33 17.56
C SER A 88 -26.71 -26.14 18.21
N GLN A 89 -26.04 -25.01 18.43
CA GLN A 89 -26.59 -23.79 19.05
C GLN A 89 -26.19 -22.56 18.21
N PRO A 90 -26.87 -22.33 17.07
CA PRO A 90 -26.50 -21.28 16.11
C PRO A 90 -26.36 -19.89 16.73
N ASP A 91 -27.25 -19.51 17.64
CA ASP A 91 -27.21 -18.19 18.31
C ASP A 91 -25.92 -17.98 19.12
N LYS A 92 -25.46 -19.02 19.82
CA LYS A 92 -24.20 -18.97 20.58
C LYS A 92 -22.99 -18.92 19.66
N LEU A 93 -23.02 -19.71 18.58
CA LEU A 93 -21.94 -19.71 17.61
C LEU A 93 -21.82 -18.36 16.89
N LEU A 94 -22.95 -17.73 16.55
CA LEU A 94 -22.99 -16.40 15.96
C LEU A 94 -22.36 -15.36 16.89
N ALA A 95 -22.74 -15.36 18.18
CA ALA A 95 -22.14 -14.46 19.17
C ALA A 95 -20.61 -14.66 19.32
N ILE A 96 -20.13 -15.90 19.19
CA ILE A 96 -18.69 -16.19 19.16
C ILE A 96 -18.05 -15.57 17.92
N TYR A 97 -18.67 -15.69 16.74
CA TYR A 97 -18.17 -15.09 15.51
C TYR A 97 -18.20 -13.56 15.51
N ASP A 98 -19.20 -12.93 16.14
CA ASP A 98 -19.20 -11.48 16.35
C ASP A 98 -17.93 -11.04 17.11
N GLN A 99 -17.52 -11.81 18.12
CA GLN A 99 -16.29 -11.54 18.86
C GLN A 99 -15.03 -11.79 18.01
N VAL A 100 -15.03 -12.80 17.14
CA VAL A 100 -13.96 -13.06 16.18
C VAL A 100 -13.80 -11.87 15.23
N ASP A 101 -14.88 -11.38 14.64
CA ASP A 101 -14.89 -10.23 13.73
C ASP A 101 -14.34 -8.97 14.38
N VAL A 102 -14.80 -8.67 15.60
CA VAL A 102 -14.28 -7.53 16.38
C VAL A 102 -12.77 -7.67 16.63
N THR A 103 -12.31 -8.87 16.98
CA THR A 103 -10.90 -9.13 17.27
C THR A 103 -10.03 -8.99 16.02
N ILE A 104 -10.48 -9.53 14.89
CA ILE A 104 -9.77 -9.42 13.60
C ILE A 104 -9.71 -7.97 13.14
N LYS A 105 -10.82 -7.23 13.18
CA LYS A 105 -10.87 -5.80 12.84
C LYS A 105 -9.90 -5.00 13.69
N ALA A 106 -9.90 -5.20 15.01
CA ALA A 106 -8.98 -4.52 15.91
C ALA A 106 -7.49 -4.82 15.58
N LYS A 107 -7.16 -6.06 15.24
CA LYS A 107 -5.80 -6.43 14.79
C LYS A 107 -5.44 -5.72 13.47
N MET A 108 -6.35 -5.68 12.50
CA MET A 108 -6.14 -4.98 11.22
C MET A 108 -5.95 -3.47 11.40
N ASP A 109 -6.80 -2.83 12.21
CA ASP A 109 -6.69 -1.39 12.48
C ASP A 109 -5.37 -1.03 13.16
N SER A 110 -4.92 -1.88 14.09
CA SER A 110 -3.63 -1.74 14.75
C SER A 110 -2.47 -1.83 13.74
N LEU A 111 -2.50 -2.81 12.83
CA LEU A 111 -1.51 -2.96 11.77
C LEU A 111 -1.51 -1.77 10.79
N ASN A 112 -2.69 -1.31 10.37
CA ASN A 112 -2.82 -0.15 9.48
C ASN A 112 -2.23 1.11 10.11
N LYS A 113 -2.47 1.33 11.41
CA LYS A 113 -1.91 2.46 12.14
C LYS A 113 -0.37 2.40 12.18
N VAL A 114 0.20 1.23 12.41
CA VAL A 114 1.66 1.03 12.38
C VAL A 114 2.22 1.33 11.00
N GLN A 115 1.64 0.77 9.94
CA GLN A 115 2.09 0.99 8.56
C GLN A 115 2.03 2.47 8.15
N VAL A 116 0.95 3.17 8.51
CA VAL A 116 0.81 4.61 8.23
C VAL A 116 1.89 5.42 8.95
N ASN A 117 2.22 5.06 10.20
CA ASN A 117 3.26 5.74 10.95
C ASN A 117 4.66 5.47 10.38
N GLU A 118 4.95 4.23 9.99
CA GLU A 118 6.20 3.85 9.33
C GLU A 118 6.36 4.56 7.98
N ALA A 119 5.31 4.59 7.15
CA ALA A 119 5.32 5.30 5.87
C ALA A 119 5.53 6.81 6.05
N LYS A 120 4.92 7.42 7.09
CA LYS A 120 5.16 8.83 7.43
C LYS A 120 6.60 9.06 7.89
N ALA A 121 7.16 8.15 8.69
CA ALA A 121 8.55 8.24 9.14
C ALA A 121 9.53 8.12 7.96
N ALA A 122 9.31 7.15 7.06
CA ALA A 122 10.09 6.99 5.84
C ALA A 122 10.03 8.24 4.95
N ARG A 123 8.84 8.79 4.71
CA ARG A 123 8.68 10.05 3.93
C ARG A 123 9.40 11.24 4.56
N LYS A 124 9.40 11.35 5.89
CA LYS A 124 10.16 12.38 6.61
C LYS A 124 11.67 12.18 6.43
N ALA A 125 12.17 10.95 6.57
CA ALA A 125 13.57 10.62 6.36
C ALA A 125 14.05 10.93 4.93
N ASP A 126 13.25 10.57 3.92
CA ASP A 126 13.54 10.85 2.52
C ASP A 126 13.56 12.36 2.23
N SER A 127 12.64 13.11 2.84
CA SER A 127 12.60 14.58 2.74
C SER A 127 13.88 15.21 3.32
N LEU A 128 14.34 14.75 4.49
CA LEU A 128 15.58 15.23 5.11
C LEU A 128 16.81 14.87 4.27
N LYS A 129 16.86 13.68 3.68
CA LYS A 129 17.94 13.26 2.79
C LYS A 129 18.00 14.13 1.53
N ASN A 130 16.86 14.40 0.90
CA ASN A 130 16.79 15.26 -0.30
C ASN A 130 17.19 16.72 0.01
N LEU A 131 16.76 17.26 1.15
CA LEU A 131 17.20 18.58 1.61
C LEU A 131 18.74 18.63 1.77
N ASN A 132 19.34 17.60 2.38
CA ASN A 132 20.78 17.56 2.59
C ASN A 132 21.58 17.34 1.30
N ILE A 133 20.99 16.71 0.28
CA ILE A 133 21.59 16.58 -1.06
C ILE A 133 21.52 17.92 -1.81
N LYS A 134 20.38 18.62 -1.76
CA LYS A 134 20.24 19.95 -2.38
C LYS A 134 21.18 20.98 -1.76
N THR A 135 21.30 21.04 -0.43
CA THR A 135 22.23 21.97 0.24
C THR A 135 23.68 21.72 -0.14
N LYS A 136 24.13 20.45 -0.18
CA LYS A 136 25.48 20.10 -0.64
C LYS A 136 25.72 20.46 -2.11
N THR A 137 24.71 20.31 -2.95
CA THR A 137 24.79 20.65 -4.39
C THR A 137 24.80 22.16 -4.61
N ASP A 138 24.00 22.94 -3.89
CA ASP A 138 23.99 24.40 -3.97
C ASP A 138 25.26 25.02 -3.38
N SER A 139 25.81 24.45 -2.30
CA SER A 139 27.13 24.86 -1.78
C SER A 139 28.24 24.60 -2.80
N ALA A 140 28.24 23.44 -3.48
CA ALA A 140 29.19 23.15 -4.54
C ALA A 140 29.00 24.06 -5.77
N ARG A 141 27.75 24.33 -6.17
CA ARG A 141 27.41 25.20 -7.30
C ARG A 141 27.77 26.66 -7.04
N LYS A 142 27.62 27.14 -5.80
CA LYS A 142 28.00 28.50 -5.40
C LYS A 142 29.51 28.70 -5.36
N VAL A 143 30.28 27.67 -5.04
CA VAL A 143 31.75 27.72 -5.14
C VAL A 143 32.21 27.71 -6.60
N ILE A 144 31.61 26.87 -7.45
CA ILE A 144 31.94 26.83 -8.89
C ILE A 144 31.54 28.13 -9.62
N SER A 145 30.43 28.77 -9.24
CA SER A 145 30.02 30.06 -9.84
C SER A 145 30.86 31.26 -9.38
N THR A 146 31.61 31.12 -8.28
CA THR A 146 32.49 32.18 -7.77
C THR A 146 33.93 32.03 -8.32
N VAL A 147 34.37 30.82 -8.64
CA VAL A 147 35.71 30.56 -9.20
C VAL A 147 35.78 30.89 -10.71
N ASN A 148 34.67 30.82 -11.46
CA ASN A 148 34.65 31.12 -12.91
C ASN A 148 34.15 32.54 -13.26
N ARG A 149 34.63 33.57 -12.57
CA ARG A 149 34.49 34.97 -13.00
C ARG A 149 35.85 35.56 -13.41
N PRO A 150 36.40 35.11 -14.55
CA PRO A 150 36.86 36.09 -15.53
C PRO A 150 36.60 35.61 -16.97
N ALA A 151 35.34 35.55 -17.42
CA ALA A 151 35.05 35.26 -18.83
C ALA A 151 33.72 35.82 -19.37
N LEU A 152 33.07 36.74 -18.66
CA LEU A 152 31.76 37.29 -19.08
C LEU A 152 31.80 38.72 -19.64
N ASN A 153 32.99 39.28 -19.86
CA ASN A 153 33.17 40.62 -20.46
C ASN A 153 34.05 40.60 -21.73
N ALA A 154 34.08 39.50 -22.49
CA ALA A 154 34.82 39.42 -23.75
C ALA A 154 33.92 39.33 -25.01
N ASP A 155 32.62 39.02 -24.85
CA ASP A 155 31.75 38.76 -26.01
C ASP A 155 31.03 39.99 -26.56
N SER A 156 30.99 41.11 -25.83
CA SER A 156 30.40 42.35 -26.35
C SER A 156 31.30 43.10 -27.35
N LEU A 157 32.60 42.75 -27.46
CA LEU A 157 33.54 43.39 -28.39
C LEU A 157 33.80 42.57 -29.67
N ARG A 158 33.47 41.27 -29.68
CA ARG A 158 33.63 40.43 -30.88
C ARG A 158 32.56 40.67 -31.94
N ASN A 159 31.35 41.06 -31.53
CA ASN A 159 30.25 41.28 -32.48
C ASN A 159 30.35 42.62 -33.23
N VAL A 160 31.02 43.62 -32.66
CA VAL A 160 31.18 44.95 -33.29
C VAL A 160 32.19 44.91 -34.44
N ASN A 161 33.30 44.16 -34.28
CA ASN A 161 34.35 44.07 -35.30
C ASN A 161 33.92 43.32 -36.57
N ASN A 162 33.01 42.34 -36.46
CA ASN A 162 32.54 41.59 -37.62
C ASN A 162 31.51 42.38 -38.44
N LYS A 163 30.66 43.18 -37.78
CA LYS A 163 29.69 44.06 -38.46
C LYS A 163 30.38 45.22 -39.18
N ALA A 164 31.41 45.81 -38.58
CA ALA A 164 32.20 46.87 -39.20
C ALA A 164 32.99 46.38 -40.44
N LYS A 165 33.57 45.17 -40.38
CA LYS A 165 34.25 44.55 -41.54
C LYS A 165 33.28 44.18 -42.66
N ALA A 166 32.07 43.70 -42.34
CA ALA A 166 31.06 43.35 -43.33
C ALA A 166 30.52 44.59 -44.09
N GLU A 167 30.29 45.70 -43.38
CA GLU A 167 29.86 46.98 -43.97
C GLU A 167 30.95 47.61 -44.87
N MET A 168 32.23 47.53 -44.47
CA MET A 168 33.34 48.03 -45.29
C MET A 168 33.48 47.24 -46.62
N ILE A 169 33.37 45.92 -46.58
CA ILE A 169 33.45 45.06 -47.78
C ILE A 169 32.28 45.32 -48.74
N LYS A 170 31.08 45.60 -48.20
CA LYS A 170 29.90 45.96 -49.00
C LYS A 170 30.08 47.30 -49.73
N ARG A 171 30.65 48.31 -49.06
CA ARG A 171 30.94 49.63 -49.67
C ARG A 171 32.06 49.59 -50.72
N LEU A 172 33.04 48.70 -50.57
CA LEU A 172 34.09 48.51 -51.58
C LEU A 172 33.57 47.80 -52.83
N ARG A 173 32.61 46.86 -52.69
CA ARG A 173 31.96 46.20 -53.83
C ARG A 173 31.06 47.13 -54.63
N THR A 174 30.31 48.04 -53.98
CA THR A 174 29.44 48.99 -54.69
C THR A 174 30.21 50.09 -55.42
N ARG A 175 31.40 50.49 -54.94
CA ARG A 175 32.28 51.42 -55.68
C ARG A 175 32.90 50.81 -56.93
N LYS A 176 33.20 49.49 -56.95
CA LYS A 176 33.74 48.80 -58.13
C LYS A 176 32.70 48.57 -59.23
N ALA A 177 31.41 48.49 -58.87
CA ALA A 177 30.31 48.32 -59.82
C ALA A 177 29.93 49.61 -60.57
N ASN A 178 30.22 50.79 -60.01
CA ASN A 178 29.83 52.09 -60.58
C ASN A 178 30.94 52.79 -61.39
N GLY A 179 32.05 52.09 -61.66
CA GLY A 179 33.22 52.61 -62.38
C GLY A 179 33.41 52.09 -63.80
N ASN A 180 32.45 51.34 -64.36
CA ASN A 180 32.57 50.77 -65.72
C ASN A 180 31.34 51.05 -66.61
N ALA A 181 30.77 52.26 -66.50
CA ALA A 181 29.84 52.79 -67.49
C ALA A 181 30.64 53.46 -68.63
N LYS A 182 30.84 52.70 -69.71
CA LYS A 182 31.35 53.21 -71.00
C LYS A 182 30.28 54.09 -71.65
N PRO A 183 30.62 55.24 -72.28
CA PRO A 183 29.64 56.20 -72.76
C PRO A 183 28.81 55.64 -73.93
N ALA A 184 27.50 55.90 -73.90
CA ALA A 184 26.57 55.59 -74.98
C ALA A 184 26.86 56.48 -76.19
N ALA A 185 27.01 55.84 -77.36
CA ALA A 185 27.12 56.50 -78.64
C ALA A 185 25.77 57.14 -79.03
N ASN A 186 25.86 58.38 -79.53
CA ASN A 186 24.78 59.21 -80.06
C ASN A 186 24.24 58.67 -81.40
N PRO A 187 22.92 58.52 -81.58
CA PRO A 187 22.30 58.37 -82.88
C PRO A 187 21.45 59.61 -83.22
N ASN A 188 21.92 60.41 -84.19
CA ASN A 188 21.17 61.25 -85.16
C ASN A 188 21.77 62.67 -85.34
N ILE A 189 22.09 62.93 -86.62
CA ILE A 189 22.33 64.20 -87.32
C ILE A 189 23.66 64.90 -87.02
#